data_AF-A0A924LM80-F1
#
_entry.id   AF-A0A924LM80-F1
#
_cell.length_a   1.000
_cell.length_b   1.000
_cell.length_c   1.000
_cell.angle_alpha   90.00
_cell.angle_beta   90.00
_cell.angle_gamma   90.00
#
_symmetry.space_group_name_H-M   'P 1'
#
loop_
_entity.id
_entity.type
_entity.pdbx_description
1 polymer ?
#
loop_
_entity_poly.entity_id
_entity_poly.type
_entity_poly.pdbx_seq_one_letter_code
_entity_poly.pdbx_strand_id
1 'polypeptide(L)'
;MAPPADRAATAMTTAERVVVVAATVALAGLLTMWAVVAPTYRSSDEPMHVSTTMRLAESGRYPAPGRALMDPSVLASYRWVSYFGATGRAPKPERAARLARPPSMAALAAPDAPRPRTDVDQMTQHPPAYYLVLAGAVRALRLDALDPTNLVLALRLLTALMLLPVPWLCQRLARRLGLSARVAGAAAFVPAAWMQLLHSSSTVNNGALLALATG
;
A
#
# COMPACT_ATOMS: atom_id res chain seq x y z
N MET A 1 7.46 -45.99 -22.69
CA MET A 1 7.26 -44.98 -23.76
C MET A 1 6.20 -44.00 -23.26
N ALA A 2 6.62 -42.91 -22.61
CA ALA A 2 5.71 -41.86 -22.13
C ALA A 2 5.45 -40.86 -23.27
N PRO A 3 4.23 -40.32 -23.42
CA PRO A 3 3.96 -39.35 -24.48
C PRO A 3 4.72 -38.05 -24.19
N PRO A 4 5.23 -37.35 -25.22
CA PRO A 4 5.77 -36.02 -25.04
C PRO A 4 4.61 -35.10 -24.69
N ALA A 5 4.51 -34.70 -23.42
CA ALA A 5 3.64 -33.60 -23.02
C ALA A 5 4.23 -32.32 -23.62
N ASP A 6 3.84 -32.07 -24.85
CA ASP A 6 4.11 -30.87 -25.62
C ASP A 6 3.44 -29.69 -24.92
N ARG A 7 4.09 -29.21 -23.85
CA ARG A 7 3.72 -27.98 -23.14
C ARG A 7 4.17 -26.81 -24.00
N ALA A 8 3.60 -26.68 -25.18
CA ALA A 8 3.45 -25.39 -25.82
C ALA A 8 2.65 -24.53 -24.83
N ALA A 9 3.37 -23.74 -24.02
CA ALA A 9 2.80 -22.62 -23.30
C ALA A 9 2.20 -21.73 -24.39
N THR A 10 0.92 -21.95 -24.69
CA THR A 10 0.23 -21.32 -25.80
C THR A 10 0.28 -19.83 -25.53
N ALA A 11 1.03 -19.11 -26.36
CA ALA A 11 1.15 -17.66 -26.22
C ALA A 11 -0.25 -17.05 -26.22
N MET A 12 -0.50 -16.10 -25.31
CA MET A 12 -1.81 -15.45 -25.24
C MET A 12 -2.15 -14.82 -26.58
N THR A 13 -3.39 -15.04 -27.02
CA THR A 13 -3.94 -14.33 -28.17
C THR A 13 -4.01 -12.82 -27.92
N THR A 14 -4.11 -12.03 -28.98
CA THR A 14 -4.29 -10.58 -28.86
C THR A 14 -5.57 -10.23 -28.09
N ALA A 15 -6.66 -10.97 -28.33
CA ALA A 15 -7.93 -10.79 -27.62
C ALA A 15 -7.79 -11.05 -26.11
N GLU A 16 -7.15 -12.16 -25.73
CA GLU A 16 -6.89 -12.46 -24.31
C GLU A 16 -6.05 -11.38 -23.64
N ARG A 17 -5.02 -10.86 -24.33
CA ARG A 17 -4.19 -9.76 -23.81
C ARG A 17 -5.01 -8.50 -23.58
N VAL A 18 -5.85 -8.12 -24.54
CA VAL A 18 -6.73 -6.95 -24.40
C VAL A 18 -7.65 -7.09 -23.19
N VAL A 19 -8.23 -8.28 -22.97
CA VAL A 19 -9.10 -8.55 -21.81
C VAL A 19 -8.35 -8.41 -20.49
N VAL A 20 -7.15 -8.98 -20.37
CA VAL A 20 -6.36 -8.88 -19.13
C VAL A 20 -5.86 -7.45 -18.89
N VAL A 21 -5.49 -6.72 -19.95
CA VAL A 21 -5.16 -5.29 -19.86
C VAL A 21 -6.38 -4.49 -19.37
N ALA A 22 -7.56 -4.74 -19.93
CA ALA A 22 -8.79 -4.08 -19.48
C ALA A 22 -9.09 -4.36 -18.00
N ALA A 23 -8.92 -5.62 -17.55
CA ALA A 23 -9.06 -5.97 -16.13
C ALA A 23 -8.01 -5.28 -15.25
N THR A 24 -6.78 -5.16 -15.73
CA THR A 24 -5.69 -4.45 -15.03
C THR A 24 -5.98 -2.96 -14.91
N VAL A 25 -6.47 -2.32 -15.97
CA VAL A 25 -6.86 -0.90 -15.97
C VAL A 25 -8.05 -0.67 -15.02
N ALA A 26 -9.04 -1.56 -15.04
CA ALA A 26 -10.18 -1.47 -14.13
C ALA A 26 -9.73 -1.58 -12.66
N LEU A 27 -8.87 -2.56 -12.34
CA LEU A 27 -8.28 -2.71 -11.01
C LEU A 27 -7.50 -1.45 -10.60
N ALA A 28 -6.62 -0.95 -11.46
CA ALA A 28 -5.82 0.24 -11.20
C ALA A 28 -6.69 1.47 -10.93
N GLY A 29 -7.74 1.67 -11.74
CA GLY A 29 -8.69 2.76 -11.58
C GLY A 29 -9.43 2.69 -10.25
N LEU A 30 -9.92 1.52 -9.86
CA LEU A 30 -10.62 1.31 -8.59
C LEU A 30 -9.69 1.51 -7.38
N LEU A 31 -8.48 0.98 -7.42
CA LEU A 31 -7.49 1.17 -6.35
C LEU A 31 -7.10 2.65 -6.21
N THR A 32 -6.89 3.34 -7.33
CA THR A 32 -6.56 4.77 -7.35
C THR A 32 -7.71 5.62 -6.80
N MET A 33 -8.95 5.34 -7.25
CA MET A 33 -10.14 6.01 -6.76
C MET A 33 -10.26 5.87 -5.23
N TRP A 34 -10.12 4.65 -4.71
CA TRP A 34 -10.18 4.41 -3.27
C TRP A 34 -9.02 5.06 -2.52
N ALA A 35 -7.80 5.03 -3.07
CA ALA A 35 -6.64 5.66 -2.45
C ALA A 35 -6.81 7.17 -2.28
N VAL A 36 -7.50 7.83 -3.22
CA VAL A 36 -7.79 9.27 -3.20
C VAL A 36 -8.95 9.60 -2.26
N VAL A 37 -10.04 8.83 -2.30
CA VAL A 37 -11.26 9.11 -1.54
C VAL A 37 -11.12 8.74 -0.07
N ALA A 38 -10.37 7.68 0.26
CA ALA A 38 -10.16 7.26 1.63
C ALA A 38 -9.41 8.34 2.42
N PRO A 39 -9.92 8.83 3.56
CA PRO A 39 -9.17 9.80 4.34
C PRO A 39 -7.89 9.17 4.89
N THR A 40 -6.84 9.96 5.03
CA THR A 40 -5.54 9.54 5.55
C THR A 40 -5.68 8.93 6.95
N TYR A 41 -5.03 7.79 7.18
CA TYR A 41 -5.01 7.04 8.45
C TYR A 41 -6.34 6.45 8.90
N ARG A 42 -7.32 6.31 8.01
CA ARG A 42 -8.61 5.69 8.39
C ARG A 42 -8.59 4.17 8.40
N SER A 43 -7.62 3.53 7.76
CA SER A 43 -7.38 2.11 8.04
C SER A 43 -6.76 1.96 9.43
N SER A 44 -7.13 0.88 10.12
CA SER A 44 -6.76 0.63 11.52
C SER A 44 -5.25 0.63 11.76
N ASP A 45 -4.46 0.23 10.76
CA ASP A 45 -3.02 0.00 10.89
C ASP A 45 -2.15 0.84 9.94
N GLU A 46 -2.76 1.61 9.04
CA GLU A 46 -2.05 2.44 8.06
C GLU A 46 -1.01 3.39 8.69
N PRO A 47 -1.27 4.08 9.83
CA PRO A 47 -0.23 4.86 10.49
C PRO A 47 1.02 4.04 10.86
N MET A 48 0.84 2.81 11.31
CA MET A 48 1.96 1.95 11.71
C MET A 48 2.77 1.50 10.49
N HIS A 49 2.11 1.19 9.36
CA HIS A 49 2.81 0.88 8.11
C HIS A 49 3.63 2.07 7.61
N VAL A 50 3.07 3.28 7.67
CA VAL A 50 3.77 4.51 7.31
C VAL A 50 4.92 4.78 8.29
N SER A 51 4.71 4.58 9.59
CA SER A 51 5.74 4.72 10.63
C SER A 51 6.94 3.81 10.37
N THR A 52 6.71 2.51 10.15
CA THR A 52 7.79 1.56 9.82
C THR A 52 8.50 1.94 8.52
N THR A 53 7.75 2.40 7.51
CA THR A 53 8.32 2.88 6.24
C THR A 53 9.23 4.09 6.42
N MET A 54 8.76 5.13 7.14
CA MET A 54 9.52 6.36 7.38
C MET A 54 10.78 6.08 8.21
N ARG A 55 10.65 5.30 9.29
CA ARG A 55 11.79 4.87 10.10
C ARG A 55 12.85 4.15 9.28
N LEU A 56 12.43 3.27 8.38
CA LEU A 56 13.35 2.52 7.53
C LEU A 56 13.98 3.41 6.46
N ALA A 57 13.25 4.40 5.95
CA ALA A 57 13.77 5.40 5.03
C ALA A 57 14.84 6.30 5.69
N GLU A 58 14.66 6.66 6.97
CA GLU A 58 15.60 7.48 7.73
C GLU A 58 16.83 6.67 8.20
N SER A 59 16.59 5.54 8.87
CA SER A 59 17.65 4.79 9.55
C SER A 59 18.31 3.70 8.70
N GLY A 60 17.65 3.24 7.64
CA GLY A 60 18.06 2.08 6.85
C GLY A 60 18.05 0.75 7.62
N ARG A 61 17.54 0.73 8.86
CA ARG A 61 17.57 -0.44 9.75
C ARG A 61 16.15 -0.90 10.06
N TYR A 62 15.92 -2.20 9.93
CA TYR A 62 14.69 -2.83 10.37
C TYR A 62 14.80 -3.20 11.86
N PRO A 63 13.93 -2.67 12.75
CA PRO A 63 14.04 -2.95 14.18
C PRO A 63 13.70 -4.40 14.54
N ALA A 64 14.11 -4.81 15.74
CA ALA A 64 13.63 -6.07 16.32
C ALA A 64 12.09 -6.02 16.50
N PRO A 65 11.37 -7.13 16.22
CA PRO A 65 9.92 -7.19 16.34
C PRO A 65 9.38 -6.69 17.68
N GLY A 66 8.36 -5.83 17.63
CA GLY A 66 7.61 -5.36 18.80
C GLY A 66 8.37 -4.41 19.73
N ARG A 67 9.58 -3.97 19.37
CA ARG A 67 10.38 -3.02 20.16
C ARG A 67 10.37 -1.60 19.60
N ALA A 68 9.87 -1.42 18.39
CA ALA A 68 9.81 -0.11 17.76
C ALA A 68 8.64 0.71 18.30
N LEU A 69 8.87 2.00 18.48
CA LEU A 69 7.83 2.98 18.80
C LEU A 69 7.43 3.73 17.54
N MET A 70 6.17 4.14 17.42
CA MET A 70 5.66 4.95 16.31
C MET A 70 6.59 6.11 15.95
N ASP A 71 6.78 6.32 14.65
CA ASP A 71 7.63 7.37 14.12
C ASP A 71 7.12 8.76 14.56
N PRO A 72 8.00 9.63 15.10
CA PRO A 72 7.59 10.96 15.58
C PRO A 72 6.89 11.82 14.52
N SER A 73 7.34 11.73 13.26
CA SER A 73 6.74 12.51 12.17
C SER A 73 5.29 12.08 11.89
N VAL A 74 5.02 10.78 12.00
CA VAL A 74 3.67 10.20 11.84
C VAL A 74 2.77 10.66 12.98
N LEU A 75 3.22 10.57 14.23
CA LEU A 75 2.44 11.07 15.38
C LEU A 75 2.16 12.57 15.28
N ALA A 76 3.16 13.36 14.90
CA ALA A 76 3.02 14.81 14.72
C ALA A 76 2.08 15.16 13.55
N SER A 77 1.95 14.27 12.55
CA SER A 77 1.07 14.47 11.40
C SER A 77 -0.43 14.32 11.71
N TYR A 78 -0.81 13.63 12.79
CA TYR A 78 -2.23 13.35 13.11
C TYR A 78 -3.11 14.59 13.17
N ARG A 79 -2.60 15.69 13.73
CA ARG A 79 -3.33 16.96 13.81
C ARG A 79 -3.63 17.60 12.45
N TRP A 80 -2.80 17.30 11.44
CA TRP A 80 -2.90 17.88 10.09
C TRP A 80 -3.84 17.09 9.17
N VAL A 81 -4.04 15.81 9.47
CA VAL A 81 -4.93 14.93 8.69
C VAL A 81 -6.25 14.63 9.38
N SER A 82 -6.55 15.36 10.48
CA SER A 82 -7.76 15.16 11.28
C SER A 82 -7.94 13.71 11.74
N TYR A 83 -6.85 13.03 12.09
CA TYR A 83 -6.89 11.69 12.64
C TYR A 83 -7.21 11.73 14.13
N PHE A 84 -8.10 10.84 14.57
CA PHE A 84 -8.66 10.85 15.92
C PHE A 84 -7.94 9.90 16.89
N GLY A 85 -6.99 9.08 16.41
CA GLY A 85 -6.32 8.07 17.22
C GLY A 85 -7.28 7.01 17.79
N ALA A 86 -6.75 6.15 18.66
CA ALA A 86 -7.54 5.19 19.43
C ALA A 86 -8.41 5.87 20.53
N THR A 87 -8.13 7.13 20.86
CA THR A 87 -8.82 7.90 21.92
C THR A 87 -10.11 8.57 21.43
N GLY A 88 -10.41 8.54 20.12
CA GLY A 88 -11.62 9.11 19.54
C GLY A 88 -11.67 10.65 19.56
N ARG A 89 -10.58 11.34 19.95
CA ARG A 89 -10.50 12.80 19.99
C ARG A 89 -9.36 13.29 19.13
N ALA A 90 -9.69 13.90 17.98
CA ALA A 90 -8.73 14.68 17.24
C ALA A 90 -8.32 15.88 18.11
N PRO A 91 -7.02 16.20 18.24
CA PRO A 91 -6.60 17.48 18.78
C PRO A 91 -7.34 18.56 18.00
N LYS A 92 -8.16 19.39 18.66
CA LYS A 92 -8.80 20.51 17.96
C LYS A 92 -7.67 21.45 17.52
N PRO A 93 -7.41 21.61 16.22
CA PRO A 93 -6.42 22.58 15.80
C PRO A 93 -6.91 23.96 16.25
N GLU A 94 -6.02 24.76 16.83
CA GLU A 94 -6.26 26.18 17.03
C GLU A 94 -6.70 26.81 15.70
N ARG A 95 -7.52 27.87 15.75
CA ARG A 95 -8.13 28.46 14.55
C ARG A 95 -7.10 28.86 13.48
N ALA A 96 -5.89 29.26 13.90
CA ALA A 96 -4.76 29.55 13.02
C ALA A 96 -4.20 28.31 12.30
N ALA A 97 -4.15 27.15 12.97
CA ALA A 97 -3.68 25.89 12.38
C ALA A 97 -4.65 25.31 11.33
N ARG A 98 -5.93 25.68 11.35
CA ARG A 98 -6.90 25.28 10.30
C ARG A 98 -6.65 25.95 8.94
N LEU A 99 -6.00 27.10 8.93
CA LEU A 99 -5.68 27.87 7.72
C LEU A 99 -4.22 27.70 7.29
N ALA A 100 -3.40 27.09 8.14
CA ALA A 100 -1.99 26.85 7.86
C ALA A 100 -1.83 25.70 6.86
N ARG A 101 -0.92 25.88 5.91
CA ARG A 101 -0.49 24.79 5.02
C ARG A 101 0.19 23.71 5.86
N PRO A 102 -0.16 22.42 5.69
CA PRO A 102 0.51 21.34 6.39
C PRO A 102 2.02 21.35 6.10
N PRO A 103 2.88 21.19 7.12
CA PRO A 103 4.32 21.04 6.93
C PRO A 103 4.64 19.71 6.24
N SER A 104 5.85 19.60 5.70
CA SER A 104 6.34 18.33 5.16
C SER A 104 6.57 17.30 6.27
N MET A 105 6.58 16.02 5.90
CA MET A 105 6.91 14.93 6.82
C MET A 105 8.33 15.08 7.41
N ALA A 106 9.29 15.54 6.61
CA ALA A 106 10.65 15.86 7.08
C ALA A 106 10.67 16.98 8.13
N ALA A 107 9.85 18.04 7.96
CA ALA A 107 9.75 19.12 8.95
C ALA A 107 9.08 18.64 10.26
N LEU A 108 8.16 17.67 10.16
CA LEU A 108 7.52 17.05 11.32
C LEU A 108 8.44 16.10 12.10
N ALA A 109 9.50 15.58 11.46
CA ALA A 109 10.51 14.74 12.09
C ALA A 109 11.53 15.52 12.95
N ALA A 110 11.48 16.87 12.94
CA ALA A 110 12.46 17.71 13.60
C ALA A 110 12.60 17.41 15.12
N PRO A 111 13.82 17.53 15.69
CA PRO A 111 14.13 17.06 17.05
C PRO A 111 13.22 17.60 18.15
N ASP A 112 12.70 18.81 18.00
CA ASP A 112 11.94 19.53 19.02
C ASP A 112 10.44 19.16 19.05
N ALA A 113 9.99 18.24 18.17
CA ALA A 113 8.60 17.79 18.16
C ALA A 113 8.26 16.95 19.41
N PRO A 114 7.17 17.25 20.16
CA PRO A 114 6.73 16.44 21.29
C PRO A 114 6.45 14.99 20.86
N ARG A 115 7.08 14.02 21.54
CA ARG A 115 7.00 12.59 21.20
C ARG A 115 6.16 11.81 22.22
N PRO A 116 4.96 11.32 21.87
CA PRO A 116 4.29 10.29 22.65
C PRO A 116 5.19 9.04 22.72
N ARG A 117 5.57 8.62 23.93
CA ARG A 117 6.60 7.58 24.14
C ARG A 117 6.05 6.15 24.25
N THR A 118 4.76 5.93 24.00
CA THR A 118 4.09 4.68 24.40
C THR A 118 3.48 3.86 23.27
N ASP A 119 3.36 4.42 22.06
CA ASP A 119 2.67 3.71 20.98
C ASP A 119 3.63 2.77 20.27
N VAL A 120 3.49 1.46 20.55
CA VAL A 120 4.30 0.41 19.93
C VAL A 120 3.91 0.24 18.46
N ASP A 121 4.91 0.26 17.59
CA ASP A 121 4.77 -0.02 16.17
C ASP A 121 4.88 -1.54 15.92
N GLN A 122 3.71 -2.20 15.96
CA GLN A 122 3.61 -3.65 15.79
C GLN A 122 3.98 -4.11 14.37
N MET A 123 4.13 -3.19 13.40
CA MET A 123 4.43 -3.57 12.02
C MET A 123 5.81 -4.19 11.85
N THR A 124 6.71 -3.93 12.79
CA THR A 124 8.02 -4.59 12.88
C THR A 124 7.95 -6.10 13.11
N GLN A 125 6.77 -6.66 13.43
CA GLN A 125 6.53 -8.10 13.51
C GLN A 125 6.31 -8.76 12.14
N HIS A 126 6.11 -7.97 11.08
CA HIS A 126 5.95 -8.48 9.72
C HIS A 126 7.29 -8.55 8.96
N PRO A 127 7.37 -9.34 7.87
CA PRO A 127 8.55 -9.36 7.01
C PRO A 127 8.88 -7.99 6.41
N PRO A 128 10.17 -7.62 6.28
CA PRO A 128 10.59 -6.25 5.95
C PRO A 128 10.44 -5.88 4.46
N ALA A 129 10.21 -6.85 3.57
CA ALA A 129 10.31 -6.65 2.12
C ALA A 129 9.42 -5.53 1.59
N TYR A 130 8.16 -5.49 2.03
CA TYR A 130 7.22 -4.43 1.66
C TYR A 130 7.72 -3.04 2.07
N TYR A 131 8.15 -2.90 3.33
CA TYR A 131 8.64 -1.63 3.86
C TYR A 131 9.95 -1.20 3.20
N LEU A 132 10.82 -2.13 2.84
CA LEU A 132 12.07 -1.84 2.12
C LEU A 132 11.80 -1.20 0.76
N VAL A 133 10.82 -1.71 0.01
CA VAL A 133 10.42 -1.12 -1.29
C VAL A 133 9.89 0.29 -1.10
N LEU A 134 8.96 0.49 -0.16
CA LEU A 134 8.39 1.81 0.09
C LEU A 134 9.45 2.80 0.61
N ALA A 135 10.30 2.39 1.55
CA ALA A 135 11.39 3.21 2.06
C ALA A 135 12.42 3.56 0.96
N GLY A 136 12.64 2.65 0.02
CA GLY A 136 13.41 2.92 -1.20
C GLY A 136 12.78 4.04 -2.03
N ALA A 137 11.47 3.97 -2.28
CA ALA A 137 10.74 5.00 -3.03
C ALA A 137 10.72 6.35 -2.30
N VAL A 138 10.52 6.37 -0.97
CA VAL A 138 10.60 7.59 -0.15
C VAL A 138 11.94 8.29 -0.35
N ARG A 139 13.05 7.55 -0.26
CA ARG A 139 14.40 8.11 -0.46
C ARG A 139 14.65 8.55 -1.90
N ALA A 140 14.29 7.72 -2.87
CA ALA A 140 14.57 7.98 -4.29
C ALA A 140 13.77 9.18 -4.84
N LEU A 141 12.52 9.34 -4.40
CA LEU A 141 11.60 10.37 -4.89
C LEU A 141 11.44 11.55 -3.91
N ARG A 142 12.17 11.54 -2.79
CA ARG A 142 12.08 12.55 -1.72
C ARG A 142 10.65 12.77 -1.24
N LEU A 143 9.90 11.67 -1.05
CA LEU A 143 8.50 11.74 -0.62
C LEU A 143 8.36 12.32 0.78
N ASP A 144 9.43 12.29 1.60
CA ASP A 144 9.54 12.96 2.90
C ASP A 144 9.35 14.48 2.83
N ALA A 145 9.59 15.09 1.66
CA ALA A 145 9.36 16.51 1.43
C ALA A 145 7.88 16.87 1.20
N LEU A 146 7.00 15.88 1.01
CA LEU A 146 5.56 16.09 0.84
C LEU A 146 4.88 16.29 2.19
N ASP A 147 3.71 16.94 2.17
CA ASP A 147 2.80 16.93 3.32
C ASP A 147 2.25 15.52 3.60
N PRO A 148 1.73 15.26 4.81
CA PRO A 148 1.30 13.92 5.20
C PRO A 148 0.26 13.30 4.27
N THR A 149 -0.69 14.08 3.74
CA THR A 149 -1.74 13.56 2.86
C THR A 149 -1.13 13.09 1.54
N ASN A 150 -0.27 13.91 0.94
CA ASN A 150 0.37 13.56 -0.32
C ASN A 150 1.41 12.44 -0.18
N LEU A 151 2.15 12.37 0.94
CA LEU A 151 3.03 11.23 1.23
C LEU A 151 2.23 9.93 1.32
N VAL A 152 1.14 9.92 2.10
CA VAL A 152 0.32 8.70 2.26
C VAL A 152 -0.32 8.30 0.94
N LEU A 153 -0.84 9.26 0.15
CA LEU A 153 -1.36 8.98 -1.19
C LEU A 153 -0.29 8.33 -2.07
N ALA A 154 0.94 8.87 -2.09
CA ALA A 154 2.03 8.27 -2.86
C ALA A 154 2.33 6.83 -2.43
N LEU A 155 2.36 6.55 -1.13
CA LEU A 155 2.57 5.19 -0.60
C LEU A 155 1.40 4.24 -0.93
N ARG A 156 0.16 4.73 -0.92
CA ARG A 156 -1.03 3.98 -1.35
C ARG A 156 -0.95 3.63 -2.83
N LEU A 157 -0.55 4.57 -3.68
CA LEU A 157 -0.37 4.33 -5.12
C LEU A 157 0.74 3.31 -5.38
N LEU A 158 1.87 3.40 -4.65
CA LEU A 158 2.93 2.38 -4.73
C LEU A 158 2.43 1.00 -4.31
N THR A 159 1.60 0.93 -3.27
CA THR A 159 0.94 -0.31 -2.83
C THR A 159 0.01 -0.85 -3.92
N ALA A 160 -0.80 0.02 -4.53
CA ALA A 160 -1.69 -0.34 -5.64
C ALA A 160 -0.92 -0.82 -6.89
N LEU A 161 0.24 -0.24 -7.19
CA LEU A 161 1.09 -0.68 -8.31
C LEU A 161 1.56 -2.13 -8.14
N MET A 162 1.80 -2.58 -6.91
CA MET A 162 2.17 -3.96 -6.63
C MET A 162 1.04 -4.95 -7.01
N LEU A 163 -0.22 -4.51 -7.10
CA LEU A 163 -1.35 -5.38 -7.41
C LEU A 163 -1.61 -5.54 -8.92
N LEU A 164 -0.97 -4.73 -9.77
CA LEU A 164 -1.18 -4.77 -11.23
C LEU A 164 -0.85 -6.11 -11.90
N PRO A 165 0.10 -6.92 -11.40
CA PRO A 165 0.32 -8.27 -11.94
C PRO A 165 -0.80 -9.27 -11.63
N VAL A 166 -1.64 -9.03 -10.61
CA VAL A 166 -2.60 -10.03 -10.10
C VAL A 166 -3.64 -10.47 -11.14
N PRO A 167 -4.28 -9.57 -11.94
CA PRO A 167 -5.16 -9.99 -13.04
C PRO A 167 -4.51 -10.98 -14.02
N TRP A 168 -3.22 -10.79 -14.32
CA TRP A 168 -2.45 -11.68 -15.18
C TRP A 168 -2.22 -13.04 -14.52
N LEU A 169 -1.90 -13.06 -13.24
CA LEU A 169 -1.72 -14.29 -12.46
C LEU A 169 -3.04 -15.09 -12.38
N CYS A 170 -4.17 -14.43 -12.11
CA CYS A 170 -5.49 -15.07 -12.09
C CYS A 170 -5.84 -15.70 -13.44
N GLN A 171 -5.63 -14.97 -14.55
CA GLN A 171 -5.86 -15.51 -15.88
C GLN A 171 -4.96 -16.71 -16.16
N ARG A 172 -3.67 -16.60 -15.86
CA ARG A 172 -2.68 -17.66 -16.11
C ARG A 172 -2.98 -18.90 -15.29
N LEU A 173 -3.39 -18.74 -14.04
CA LEU A 173 -3.82 -19.83 -13.17
C LEU A 173 -5.05 -20.54 -13.76
N ALA A 174 -6.08 -19.79 -14.17
CA ALA A 174 -7.25 -20.35 -14.81
C ALA A 174 -6.90 -21.17 -16.08
N ARG A 175 -5.96 -20.68 -16.90
CA ARG A 175 -5.45 -21.44 -18.07
C ARG A 175 -4.71 -22.71 -17.66
N ARG A 176 -3.88 -22.65 -16.62
CA ARG A 176 -3.16 -23.83 -16.09
C ARG A 176 -4.09 -24.89 -15.51
N LEU A 177 -5.26 -24.49 -15.02
CA LEU A 177 -6.31 -25.39 -14.56
C LEU A 177 -7.16 -25.97 -15.71
N GLY A 178 -6.84 -25.66 -16.97
CA GLY A 178 -7.56 -26.19 -18.14
C GLY A 178 -8.88 -25.48 -18.44
N LEU A 179 -9.13 -24.30 -17.85
CA LEU A 179 -10.37 -23.56 -18.08
C LEU A 179 -10.39 -22.93 -19.48
N SER A 180 -11.61 -22.74 -20.01
CA SER A 180 -11.82 -22.10 -21.31
C SER A 180 -11.28 -20.66 -21.34
N ALA A 181 -10.94 -20.15 -22.52
CA ALA A 181 -10.41 -18.80 -22.68
C ALA A 181 -11.36 -17.72 -22.11
N ARG A 182 -12.68 -17.92 -22.25
CA ARG A 182 -13.70 -17.01 -21.69
C ARG A 182 -13.66 -17.01 -20.16
N VAL A 183 -13.58 -18.18 -19.54
CA VAL A 183 -13.51 -18.33 -18.08
C VAL A 183 -12.19 -17.76 -17.56
N ALA A 184 -11.07 -18.00 -18.24
CA ALA A 184 -9.79 -17.41 -17.87
C ALA A 184 -9.78 -15.88 -18.01
N GLY A 185 -10.41 -15.34 -19.04
CA GLY A 185 -10.61 -13.89 -19.18
C GLY A 185 -11.45 -13.30 -18.04
N ALA A 186 -12.55 -13.97 -17.66
CA ALA A 186 -13.36 -13.56 -16.52
C ALA A 186 -12.59 -13.63 -15.19
N ALA A 187 -11.72 -14.64 -15.02
CA ALA A 187 -10.88 -14.78 -13.82
C ALA A 187 -9.95 -13.56 -13.60
N ALA A 188 -9.52 -12.87 -14.67
CA ALA A 188 -8.71 -11.66 -14.56
C ALA A 188 -9.42 -10.51 -13.84
N PHE A 189 -10.76 -10.48 -13.83
CA PHE A 189 -11.57 -9.45 -13.17
C PHE A 189 -11.86 -9.76 -11.70
N VAL A 190 -11.56 -10.97 -11.20
CA VAL A 190 -11.80 -11.36 -9.80
C VAL A 190 -11.17 -10.37 -8.80
N PRO A 191 -9.92 -9.90 -8.96
CA PRO A 191 -9.33 -8.93 -8.04
C PRO A 191 -10.11 -7.61 -7.98
N ALA A 192 -10.61 -7.13 -9.12
CA ALA A 192 -11.42 -5.91 -9.21
C ALA A 192 -12.84 -6.09 -8.65
N ALA A 193 -13.35 -7.32 -8.62
CA ALA A 193 -14.64 -7.65 -8.01
C ALA A 193 -14.54 -7.88 -6.49
N TRP A 194 -13.35 -8.16 -5.97
CA TRP A 194 -13.15 -8.43 -4.54
C TRP A 194 -13.04 -7.12 -3.75
N MET A 195 -14.18 -6.63 -3.25
CA MET A 195 -14.24 -5.33 -2.59
C MET A 195 -13.33 -5.21 -1.35
N GLN A 196 -13.23 -6.26 -0.53
CA GLN A 196 -12.29 -6.30 0.60
C GLN A 196 -10.82 -6.17 0.16
N LEU A 197 -10.43 -6.76 -0.98
CA LEU A 197 -9.08 -6.60 -1.54
C LEU A 197 -8.84 -5.15 -1.96
N LEU A 198 -9.80 -4.53 -2.66
CA LEU A 198 -9.72 -3.12 -3.07
C LEU A 198 -9.60 -2.19 -1.87
N HIS A 199 -10.42 -2.39 -0.84
CA HIS A 199 -10.38 -1.58 0.38
C HIS A 199 -9.02 -1.72 1.08
N SER A 200 -8.55 -2.96 1.30
CA SER A 200 -7.31 -3.20 2.06
C SER A 200 -6.04 -2.82 1.28
N SER A 201 -6.07 -2.88 -0.05
CA SER A 201 -4.91 -2.62 -0.92
C SER A 201 -4.85 -1.18 -1.45
N SER A 202 -5.91 -0.39 -1.23
CA SER A 202 -5.92 1.06 -1.50
C SER A 202 -5.38 1.89 -0.33
N THR A 203 -5.06 1.25 0.78
CA THR A 203 -4.40 1.82 1.96
C THR A 203 -2.95 1.33 2.04
N VAL A 204 -2.09 1.99 2.82
CA VAL A 204 -0.71 1.49 3.02
C VAL A 204 -0.77 0.21 3.87
N ASN A 205 -0.52 -0.93 3.24
CA ASN A 205 -0.68 -2.26 3.82
C ASN A 205 0.28 -3.28 3.16
N ASN A 206 0.94 -4.09 3.98
CA ASN A 206 1.87 -5.13 3.56
C ASN A 206 1.22 -6.37 2.89
N GLY A 207 -0.10 -6.56 3.03
CA GLY A 207 -0.83 -7.67 2.41
C GLY A 207 -0.75 -7.68 0.88
N ALA A 208 -0.52 -6.52 0.26
CA ALA A 208 -0.35 -6.37 -1.18
C ALA A 208 0.82 -7.19 -1.75
N LEU A 209 1.96 -7.18 -1.06
CA LEU A 209 3.16 -7.90 -1.48
C LEU A 209 3.09 -9.38 -1.09
N LEU A 210 2.38 -9.70 -0.01
CA LEU A 210 2.08 -11.09 0.38
C LEU A 210 1.25 -11.79 -0.72
N ALA A 211 0.28 -11.11 -1.30
CA ALA A 211 -0.54 -11.65 -2.40
C ALA A 211 0.30 -12.01 -3.65
N LEU A 212 1.44 -11.35 -3.88
CA LEU A 212 2.37 -11.69 -4.97
C LEU A 212 3.31 -12.84 -4.61
N ALA A 213 3.72 -12.95 -3.35
CA ALA A 213 4.71 -13.93 -2.91
C ALA A 213 4.15 -15.36 -2.78
N THR A 214 2.83 -15.52 -2.67
CA THR A 214 2.15 -16.82 -2.55
C THR A 214 1.44 -17.28 -3.83
N GLY A 215 1.61 -16.56 -4.95
CA GLY A 215 0.94 -16.81 -6.24
C GLY A 215 1.75 -17.61 -7.24
#